data_AF-A0A971G1G7-F1
#
_entry.id   AF-A0A971G1G7-F1
#
_cell.length_a   1.000
_cell.length_b   1.000
_cell.length_c   1.000
_cell.angle_alpha   90.00
_cell.angle_beta   90.00
_cell.angle_gamma   90.00
#
_symmetry.space_group_name_H-M   'P 1'
#
loop_
_entity.id
_entity.type
_entity.pdbx_description
1 polymer ?
#
loop_
_entity_poly.entity_id
_entity_poly.type
_entity_poly.pdbx_seq_one_letter_code
_entity_poly.pdbx_strand_id
1 'polypeptide(L)'
;EPVIYDVGDWPVGLEDRFIEALIDERIRHQRGYHEVTVGVDDEERVDALVDEVTAAWEDEQVPEDEQDEPDAQEVLSELFVTADRLQHGPSDKAAVVRFDDAATLVKTMRVPFGFDEATWQPIVDGSVALHDLLAEADSSDEDIVEAASDLRGVLRPLV
;
A
#
# COMPACT_ATOMS: atom_id res chain seq x y z
N GLU A 1 34.73 -17.15 -15.11
CA GLU A 1 34.67 -16.16 -16.21
C GLU A 1 33.66 -15.09 -15.81
N PRO A 2 33.76 -13.84 -16.29
CA PRO A 2 32.77 -12.82 -15.94
C PRO A 2 31.39 -13.16 -16.53
N VAL A 3 30.33 -12.67 -15.89
CA VAL A 3 28.94 -12.87 -16.32
C VAL A 3 28.50 -11.67 -17.14
N ILE A 4 27.77 -11.92 -18.23
CA ILE A 4 27.34 -10.90 -19.19
C ILE A 4 25.82 -10.86 -19.22
N TYR A 5 25.26 -9.69 -18.95
CA TYR A 5 23.83 -9.40 -19.05
C TYR A 5 23.58 -8.65 -20.34
N ASP A 6 22.68 -9.17 -21.18
CA ASP A 6 22.21 -8.48 -22.38
C ASP A 6 21.09 -7.51 -22.00
N VAL A 7 21.35 -6.22 -22.17
CA VAL A 7 20.45 -5.12 -21.85
C VAL A 7 19.90 -4.46 -23.13
N GLY A 8 20.24 -4.98 -24.32
CA GLY A 8 19.84 -4.38 -25.59
C GLY A 8 18.35 -4.46 -25.89
N ASP A 9 17.69 -5.50 -25.38
CA ASP A 9 16.25 -5.72 -25.54
C ASP A 9 15.41 -5.14 -24.39
N TRP A 10 16.04 -4.45 -23.44
CA TRP A 10 15.33 -3.90 -22.29
C TRP A 10 14.51 -2.65 -22.65
N PRO A 11 13.41 -2.39 -21.93
CA PRO A 11 12.68 -1.13 -22.04
C PRO A 11 13.59 0.10 -21.88
N VAL A 12 13.27 1.16 -22.62
CA VAL A 12 14.01 2.42 -22.57
C VAL A 12 13.98 2.98 -21.14
N GLY A 13 15.16 3.14 -20.53
CA GLY A 13 15.32 3.65 -19.16
C GLY A 13 15.54 2.55 -18.11
N LEU A 14 15.20 1.29 -18.39
CA LEU A 14 15.43 0.18 -17.46
C LEU A 14 16.93 -0.11 -17.30
N GLU A 15 17.70 -0.05 -18.40
CA GLU A 15 19.15 -0.22 -18.36
C GLU A 15 19.81 0.79 -17.39
N ASP A 16 19.44 2.07 -17.49
CA ASP A 16 20.04 3.10 -16.65
C ASP A 16 19.71 2.87 -15.16
N ARG A 17 18.48 2.45 -14.82
CA ARG A 17 18.13 2.07 -13.45
C ARG A 17 18.94 0.90 -12.92
N PHE A 18 19.16 -0.13 -13.74
CA PHE A 18 19.98 -1.27 -13.35
C PHE A 18 21.44 -0.86 -13.12
N ILE A 19 22.00 0.01 -13.96
CA ILE A 19 23.34 0.58 -13.73
C ILE A 19 23.39 1.39 -12.43
N GLU A 20 22.36 2.19 -12.14
CA GLU A 20 22.27 2.92 -10.87
C GLU A 20 22.23 1.98 -9.66
N ALA A 21 21.46 0.89 -9.73
CA ALA A 21 21.39 -0.12 -8.69
C ALA A 21 22.74 -0.83 -8.46
N LEU A 22 23.46 -1.17 -9.52
CA LEU A 22 24.83 -1.71 -9.44
C LEU A 22 25.81 -0.74 -8.76
N ILE A 23 25.66 0.56 -9.01
CA ILE A 23 26.48 1.60 -8.38
C ILE A 23 26.16 1.70 -6.88
N ASP A 24 24.88 1.67 -6.50
CA ASP A 24 24.43 1.76 -5.12
C ASP A 24 24.91 0.57 -4.28
N GLU A 25 24.77 -0.64 -4.81
CA GLU A 25 25.26 -1.89 -4.20
C GLU A 25 26.79 -2.05 -4.28
N ARG A 26 27.48 -1.08 -4.90
CA ARG A 26 28.94 -1.04 -5.13
C ARG A 26 29.48 -2.28 -5.84
N ILE A 27 28.69 -2.83 -6.77
CA ILE A 27 29.08 -3.98 -7.58
C ILE A 27 29.96 -3.50 -8.73
N ARG A 28 31.12 -4.14 -8.87
CA ARG A 28 32.04 -3.80 -9.96
C ARG A 28 31.47 -4.32 -11.29
N HIS A 29 31.21 -3.38 -12.20
CA HIS A 29 30.66 -3.69 -13.51
C HIS A 29 31.45 -2.98 -14.63
N GLN A 30 31.29 -3.48 -15.85
CA GLN A 30 31.76 -2.83 -17.07
C GLN A 30 30.60 -2.73 -18.06
N ARG A 31 30.34 -1.51 -18.54
CA ARG A 31 29.29 -1.23 -19.53
C ARG A 31 29.85 -1.31 -20.95
N GLY A 32 29.23 -2.14 -21.78
CA GLY A 32 29.40 -2.23 -23.22
C GLY A 32 28.35 -1.41 -23.97
N TYR A 33 28.07 -1.78 -25.23
CA TYR A 33 27.05 -1.08 -26.04
C TYR A 33 25.61 -1.51 -25.69
N HIS A 34 25.42 -2.81 -25.46
CA HIS A 34 24.13 -3.43 -25.08
C HIS A 34 24.34 -4.53 -24.04
N GLU A 35 25.47 -4.49 -23.35
CA GLU A 35 25.90 -5.55 -22.45
C GLU A 35 26.50 -4.97 -21.18
N VAL A 36 26.20 -5.59 -20.05
CA VAL A 36 26.81 -5.26 -18.76
C VAL A 36 27.53 -6.49 -18.26
N THR A 37 28.83 -6.34 -18.04
CA THR A 37 29.70 -7.41 -17.56
C THR A 37 29.98 -7.24 -16.07
N VAL A 38 29.81 -8.31 -15.29
CA VAL A 38 30.05 -8.33 -13.84
C VAL A 38 30.96 -9.48 -13.43
N GLY A 39 31.49 -9.41 -12.21
CA GLY A 39 32.25 -10.52 -11.63
C GLY A 39 31.35 -11.72 -11.31
N VAL A 40 31.86 -12.94 -11.51
CA VAL A 40 31.12 -14.17 -11.17
C VAL A 40 30.77 -14.27 -9.68
N ASP A 41 31.58 -13.68 -8.80
CA ASP A 41 31.32 -13.66 -7.37
C ASP A 41 30.10 -12.80 -7.00
N ASP A 42 29.67 -11.90 -7.90
CA ASP A 42 28.52 -11.01 -7.71
C ASP A 42 27.28 -11.47 -8.51
N GLU A 43 27.36 -12.56 -9.30
CA GLU A 43 26.27 -13.05 -10.18
C GLU A 43 24.93 -13.16 -9.44
N GLU A 44 24.89 -13.87 -8.32
CA GLU A 44 23.65 -14.08 -7.55
C GLU A 44 23.04 -12.76 -7.04
N ARG A 45 23.89 -11.78 -6.69
CA ARG A 45 23.44 -10.45 -6.25
C ARG A 45 22.92 -9.64 -7.42
N VAL A 46 23.57 -9.75 -8.58
CA VAL A 46 23.17 -9.04 -9.79
C VAL A 46 21.86 -9.61 -10.34
N ASP A 47 21.68 -10.94 -10.33
CA ASP A 47 20.41 -11.57 -10.70
C ASP A 47 19.26 -11.06 -9.82
N ALA A 48 19.47 -11.02 -8.50
CA ALA A 48 18.48 -10.45 -7.58
C ALA A 48 18.18 -8.97 -7.88
N LEU A 49 19.19 -8.18 -8.25
CA LEU A 49 18.99 -6.78 -8.66
C LEU A 49 18.24 -6.66 -9.99
N VAL A 50 18.50 -7.54 -10.96
CA VAL A 50 17.76 -7.56 -12.23
C VAL A 50 16.28 -7.83 -11.94
N ASP A 51 15.98 -8.81 -11.10
CA ASP A 51 14.61 -9.14 -10.70
C ASP A 51 13.94 -7.96 -9.98
N GLU A 52 14.62 -7.33 -9.02
CA GLU A 52 14.11 -6.19 -8.26
C GLU A 52 13.82 -4.98 -9.16
N VAL A 53 14.78 -4.60 -10.01
CA VAL A 53 14.66 -3.43 -10.89
C VAL A 53 13.58 -3.68 -11.97
N THR A 54 13.46 -4.90 -12.48
CA THR A 54 12.42 -5.26 -13.45
C THR A 54 11.04 -5.24 -12.80
N ALA A 55 10.88 -5.83 -11.62
CA ALA A 55 9.60 -5.84 -10.90
C ALA A 55 9.14 -4.41 -10.55
N ALA A 56 10.05 -3.57 -10.04
CA ALA A 56 9.74 -2.17 -9.75
C ALA A 56 9.37 -1.37 -11.01
N TRP A 57 10.02 -1.66 -12.13
CA TRP A 57 9.66 -1.06 -13.41
C TRP A 57 8.28 -1.50 -13.87
N GLU A 58 7.98 -2.80 -13.83
CA GLU A 58 6.68 -3.33 -14.21
C GLU A 58 5.56 -2.73 -13.36
N ASP A 59 5.74 -2.65 -12.04
CA ASP A 59 4.80 -2.03 -11.10
C ASP A 59 4.49 -0.56 -11.47
N GLU A 60 5.51 0.21 -11.85
CA GLU A 60 5.35 1.61 -12.26
C GLU A 60 4.69 1.77 -13.64
N GLN A 61 4.71 0.74 -14.48
CA GLN A 61 4.05 0.71 -15.80
C GLN A 61 2.63 0.13 -15.75
N VAL A 62 2.20 -0.46 -14.64
CA VAL A 62 0.79 -0.85 -14.45
C VAL A 62 -0.02 0.45 -14.43
N PRO A 63 -1.01 0.62 -15.34
CA PRO A 63 -1.94 1.75 -15.24
C PRO A 63 -2.49 1.81 -13.82
N GLU A 64 -2.62 3.01 -13.23
CA GLU A 64 -3.18 3.16 -11.87
C GLU A 64 -4.56 2.47 -11.68
N ASP A 65 -5.23 2.13 -12.78
CA ASP A 65 -6.53 1.42 -12.83
C ASP A 65 -6.42 -0.12 -12.79
N GLU A 66 -5.22 -0.72 -12.86
CA GLU A 66 -4.96 -2.17 -12.79
C GLU A 66 -4.17 -2.60 -11.53
N GLN A 67 -3.76 -1.66 -10.68
CA GLN A 67 -3.52 -2.00 -9.27
C GLN A 67 -4.87 -2.40 -8.70
N ASP A 68 -4.99 -3.57 -8.05
CA ASP A 68 -6.22 -4.01 -7.38
C ASP A 68 -6.66 -2.93 -6.37
N GLU A 69 -7.41 -1.91 -6.83
CA GLU A 69 -7.98 -0.89 -5.95
C GLU A 69 -8.90 -1.65 -4.99
N PRO A 70 -8.69 -1.51 -3.67
CA PRO A 70 -9.47 -2.27 -2.70
C PRO A 70 -10.96 -2.00 -2.94
N ASP A 71 -11.77 -3.06 -2.97
CA ASP A 71 -13.20 -2.93 -3.23
C ASP A 71 -13.80 -2.03 -2.15
N ALA A 72 -14.25 -0.84 -2.55
CA ALA A 72 -14.79 0.15 -1.64
C ALA A 72 -15.96 -0.40 -0.83
N GLN A 73 -16.79 -1.28 -1.43
CA GLN A 73 -17.91 -1.88 -0.72
C GLN A 73 -17.43 -2.85 0.37
N GLU A 74 -16.36 -3.60 0.11
CA GLU A 74 -15.76 -4.50 1.10
C GLU A 74 -15.16 -3.71 2.26
N VAL A 75 -14.39 -2.67 1.96
CA VAL A 75 -13.78 -1.80 2.98
C VAL A 75 -14.84 -1.09 3.84
N LEU A 76 -15.88 -0.52 3.22
CA LEU A 76 -16.99 0.13 3.94
C LEU A 76 -17.76 -0.86 4.81
N SER A 77 -17.95 -2.09 4.33
CA SER A 77 -18.61 -3.16 5.10
C SER A 77 -17.78 -3.57 6.31
N GLU A 78 -16.46 -3.70 6.16
CA GLU A 78 -15.57 -4.05 7.27
C GLU A 78 -15.51 -2.92 8.31
N LEU A 79 -15.41 -1.65 7.88
CA LEU A 79 -15.49 -0.49 8.77
C LEU A 79 -16.82 -0.48 9.55
N PHE A 80 -17.94 -0.77 8.89
CA PHE A 80 -19.24 -0.80 9.56
C PHE A 80 -19.32 -1.89 10.62
N VAL A 81 -18.89 -3.11 10.30
CA VAL A 81 -18.93 -4.26 11.22
C VAL A 81 -17.99 -4.05 12.40
N THR A 82 -16.78 -3.56 12.15
CA THR A 82 -15.79 -3.32 13.21
C THR A 82 -16.19 -2.13 14.09
N ALA A 83 -16.72 -1.04 13.54
CA ALA A 83 -17.32 0.05 14.31
C ALA A 83 -18.52 -0.42 15.16
N ASP A 84 -19.41 -1.26 14.61
CA ASP A 84 -20.52 -1.86 15.37
C ASP A 84 -20.02 -2.72 16.55
N ARG A 85 -18.91 -3.45 16.37
CA ARG A 85 -18.29 -4.21 17.47
C ARG A 85 -17.65 -3.30 18.50
N LEU A 86 -16.92 -2.27 18.09
CA LEU A 86 -16.22 -1.34 18.97
C LEU A 86 -17.19 -0.52 19.82
N GLN A 87 -18.36 -0.11 19.29
CA GLN A 87 -19.38 0.57 20.12
C GLN A 87 -19.95 -0.33 21.24
N HIS A 88 -19.89 -1.65 21.10
CA HIS A 88 -20.36 -2.60 22.12
C HIS A 88 -19.22 -3.18 22.96
N GLY A 89 -17.98 -3.03 22.51
CA GLY A 89 -16.78 -3.61 23.10
C GLY A 89 -15.53 -2.84 22.66
N PRO A 90 -15.25 -1.65 23.23
CA PRO A 90 -14.12 -0.80 22.83
C PRO A 90 -12.76 -1.47 23.06
N SER A 91 -12.69 -2.43 23.99
CA SER A 91 -11.49 -3.24 24.25
C SER A 91 -11.36 -4.51 23.38
N ASP A 92 -12.23 -4.71 22.38
CA ASP A 92 -12.16 -5.86 21.46
C ASP A 92 -10.95 -5.72 20.52
N LYS A 93 -9.80 -6.23 20.97
CA LYS A 93 -8.53 -6.20 20.22
C LYS A 93 -8.64 -6.75 18.80
N ALA A 94 -9.51 -7.72 18.57
CA ALA A 94 -9.68 -8.30 17.25
C ALA A 94 -10.49 -7.38 16.32
N ALA A 95 -11.43 -6.60 16.87
CA ALA A 95 -12.12 -5.55 16.13
C ALA A 95 -11.20 -4.36 15.87
N VAL A 96 -10.37 -3.97 16.85
CA VAL A 96 -9.39 -2.88 16.71
C VAL A 96 -8.44 -3.12 15.54
N VAL A 97 -7.81 -4.29 15.47
CA VAL A 97 -6.86 -4.61 14.38
C VAL A 97 -7.54 -4.55 13.01
N ARG A 98 -8.73 -5.13 12.87
CA ARG A 98 -9.46 -5.11 11.58
C ARG A 98 -9.93 -3.70 11.20
N PHE A 99 -10.34 -2.91 12.18
CA PHE A 99 -10.69 -1.52 11.97
C PHE A 99 -9.48 -0.72 11.48
N ASP A 100 -8.32 -0.90 12.10
CA ASP A 100 -7.05 -0.25 11.75
C ASP A 100 -6.65 -0.52 10.28
N ASP A 101 -6.73 -1.79 9.87
CA ASP A 101 -6.47 -2.22 8.50
C ASP A 101 -7.43 -1.51 7.52
N ALA A 102 -8.75 -1.53 7.81
CA ALA A 102 -9.76 -0.92 6.93
C ALA A 102 -9.69 0.62 6.90
N ALA A 103 -9.37 1.26 8.03
CA ALA A 103 -9.20 2.71 8.14
C ALA A 103 -7.94 3.20 7.39
N THR A 104 -6.89 2.39 7.37
CA THR A 104 -5.70 2.67 6.57
C THR A 104 -6.01 2.62 5.09
N LEU A 105 -6.75 1.60 4.64
CA LEU A 105 -7.17 1.46 3.24
C LEU A 105 -8.06 2.63 2.81
N VAL A 106 -9.13 2.94 3.55
CA VAL A 106 -10.08 4.00 3.17
C VAL A 106 -9.41 5.38 3.04
N LYS A 107 -8.37 5.64 3.84
CA LYS A 107 -7.59 6.88 3.81
C LYS A 107 -6.75 7.03 2.54
N THR A 108 -6.27 5.92 1.98
CA THR A 108 -5.42 5.93 0.77
C THR A 108 -6.23 5.82 -0.52
N MET A 109 -7.51 5.47 -0.43
CA MET A 109 -8.40 5.32 -1.57
C MET A 109 -8.79 6.66 -2.19
N ARG A 110 -8.87 6.67 -3.53
CA ARG A 110 -9.54 7.72 -4.29
C ARG A 110 -11.05 7.62 -4.05
N VAL A 111 -11.79 8.71 -4.35
CA VAL A 111 -13.26 8.70 -4.25
C VAL A 111 -13.82 7.59 -5.16
N PRO A 112 -14.52 6.58 -4.61
CA PRO A 112 -15.01 5.46 -5.42
C PRO A 112 -16.10 5.88 -6.40
N PHE A 113 -16.23 5.13 -7.50
CA PHE A 113 -17.28 5.39 -8.48
C PHE A 113 -18.68 5.36 -7.83
N GLY A 114 -19.50 6.38 -8.09
CA GLY A 114 -20.84 6.50 -7.51
C GLY A 114 -20.89 7.25 -6.18
N PHE A 115 -19.74 7.59 -5.59
CA PHE A 115 -19.62 8.51 -4.47
C PHE A 115 -19.24 9.91 -4.95
N ASP A 116 -19.70 10.91 -4.22
CA ASP A 116 -19.21 12.28 -4.32
C ASP A 116 -18.33 12.62 -3.11
N GLU A 117 -17.47 13.64 -3.25
CA GLU A 117 -16.56 14.07 -2.17
C GLU A 117 -17.29 14.43 -0.87
N ALA A 118 -18.51 14.98 -0.95
CA ALA A 118 -19.26 15.36 0.25
C ALA A 118 -19.81 14.15 1.02
N THR A 119 -19.95 13.01 0.34
CA THR A 119 -20.31 11.72 0.97
C THR A 119 -19.07 10.95 1.41
N TRP A 120 -17.98 10.98 0.63
CA TRP A 120 -16.75 10.23 0.92
C TRP A 120 -15.92 10.81 2.07
N GLN A 121 -15.73 12.13 2.09
CA GLN A 121 -14.85 12.78 3.07
C GLN A 121 -15.29 12.54 4.54
N PRO A 122 -16.59 12.61 4.90
CA PRO A 122 -17.02 12.29 6.26
C PRO A 122 -16.70 10.85 6.71
N ILE A 123 -16.66 9.90 5.78
CA ILE A 123 -16.32 8.51 6.08
C ILE A 123 -14.83 8.41 6.42
N VAL A 124 -13.98 9.02 5.59
CA VAL A 124 -12.52 9.06 5.81
C VAL A 124 -12.22 9.77 7.12
N ASP A 125 -12.80 10.94 7.36
CA ASP A 125 -12.58 11.73 8.58
C ASP A 125 -13.02 10.97 9.83
N GLY A 126 -14.20 10.35 9.81
CA GLY A 126 -14.70 9.55 10.93
C GLY A 126 -13.84 8.29 11.18
N SER A 127 -13.34 7.66 10.11
CA SER A 127 -12.46 6.48 10.22
C SER A 127 -11.11 6.84 10.83
N VAL A 128 -10.52 7.96 10.41
CA VAL A 128 -9.27 8.48 10.96
C VAL A 128 -9.43 8.89 12.42
N ALA A 129 -10.52 9.59 12.77
CA ALA A 129 -10.77 10.01 14.14
C ALA A 129 -10.88 8.82 15.11
N LEU A 130 -11.61 7.77 14.71
CA LEU A 130 -11.71 6.56 15.53
C LEU A 130 -10.38 5.79 15.59
N HIS A 131 -9.64 5.72 14.48
CA HIS A 131 -8.31 5.11 14.45
C HIS A 131 -7.36 5.80 15.45
N ASP A 132 -7.32 7.13 15.45
CA ASP A 132 -6.45 7.92 16.33
C ASP A 132 -6.84 7.70 17.80
N LEU A 133 -8.13 7.67 18.13
CA LEU A 133 -8.61 7.36 19.48
C LEU A 133 -8.18 5.95 19.94
N LEU A 134 -8.22 4.95 19.05
CA LEU A 134 -7.79 3.59 19.37
C LEU A 134 -6.27 3.46 19.56
N ALA A 135 -5.49 4.29 18.88
CA ALA A 135 -4.03 4.34 19.02
C ALA A 135 -3.59 5.09 20.30
N GLU A 136 -4.41 6.02 20.78
CA GLU A 136 -4.17 6.79 22.00
C GLU A 136 -4.39 5.94 23.26
N ALA A 137 -3.31 5.70 24.02
CA ALA A 137 -3.34 4.83 25.21
C ALA A 137 -4.20 5.35 26.38
N ASP A 138 -4.49 6.65 26.40
CA ASP A 138 -5.26 7.33 27.45
C ASP A 138 -6.71 7.65 27.02
N SER A 139 -7.12 7.25 25.82
CA SER A 139 -8.51 7.42 25.34
C SER A 139 -9.49 6.72 26.25
N SER A 140 -10.63 7.36 26.51
CA SER A 140 -11.68 6.74 27.29
C SER A 140 -12.52 5.78 26.44
N ASP A 141 -13.01 4.71 27.06
CA ASP A 141 -13.96 3.80 26.43
C ASP A 141 -15.21 4.54 25.93
N GLU A 142 -15.61 5.63 26.60
CA GLU A 142 -16.76 6.45 26.21
C GLU A 142 -16.50 7.20 24.88
N ASP A 143 -15.32 7.79 24.72
CA ASP A 143 -14.95 8.50 23.48
C ASP A 143 -14.86 7.52 22.29
N ILE A 144 -14.30 6.32 22.51
CA ILE A 144 -14.22 5.27 21.49
C ILE A 144 -15.64 4.81 21.07
N VAL A 145 -16.54 4.62 22.05
CA VAL A 145 -17.92 4.20 21.79
C VAL A 145 -18.70 5.28 21.04
N GLU A 146 -18.52 6.55 21.40
CA GLU A 146 -19.14 7.68 20.71
C GLU A 146 -18.67 7.75 19.25
N ALA A 147 -17.35 7.76 19.02
CA ALA A 147 -16.77 7.83 17.68
C ALA A 147 -17.17 6.61 16.81
N ALA A 148 -17.20 5.41 17.40
CA ALA A 148 -17.67 4.20 16.71
C ALA A 148 -19.16 4.26 16.33
N SER A 149 -20.00 4.77 17.23
CA SER A 149 -21.42 4.97 16.96
C SER A 149 -21.65 6.00 15.83
N ASP A 150 -20.91 7.10 15.84
CA ASP A 150 -21.02 8.16 14.85
C ASP A 150 -20.58 7.67 13.46
N LEU A 151 -19.41 7.04 13.37
CA LEU A 151 -18.91 6.46 12.12
C LEU A 151 -19.89 5.41 11.57
N ARG A 152 -20.41 4.53 12.42
CA ARG A 152 -21.44 3.56 12.03
C ARG A 152 -22.71 4.25 11.52
N GLY A 153 -23.09 5.39 12.10
CA GLY A 153 -24.21 6.20 11.64
C GLY A 153 -24.04 6.70 10.21
N VAL A 154 -22.83 7.16 9.87
CA VAL A 154 -22.45 7.62 8.52
C VAL A 154 -22.42 6.46 7.52
N LEU A 155 -21.91 5.29 7.94
CA LEU A 155 -21.77 4.11 7.09
C LEU A 155 -23.09 3.37 6.82
N ARG A 156 -24.03 3.40 7.77
CA ARG A 156 -25.29 2.65 7.71
C ARG A 156 -26.11 2.78 6.41
N PRO A 157 -26.25 3.96 5.76
CA PRO A 157 -27.00 4.07 4.51
C PRO A 157 -26.25 3.51 3.28
N LEU A 158 -24.98 3.14 3.42
CA LEU A 158 -24.07 2.77 2.33
C LEU A 158 -23.80 1.25 2.26
N VAL A 159 -24.16 0.52 3.31
CA VAL A 159 -23.95 -0.93 3.48
C VAL A 159 -25.25 -1.74 3.47
#